data_AF-A0A0H3I367-F1
#
_entry.id   AF-A0A0H3I367-F1
#
_cell.length_a   1.000
_cell.length_b   1.000
_cell.length_c   1.000
_cell.angle_alpha   90.00
_cell.angle_beta   90.00
_cell.angle_gamma   90.00
#
_symmetry.space_group_name_H-M   'P 1'
#
loop_
_entity.id
_entity.type
_entity.pdbx_description
1 polymer ?
#
loop_
_entity_poly.entity_id
_entity_poly.type
_entity_poly.pdbx_seq_one_letter_code
_entity_poly.pdbx_strand_id
1 'polypeptide(L)'
;MVKEKADTLDTSVGLWLSPWGGYNKPRDIRVSHAKDNGFETVDGKFALSGPNYFRNFNEQIFKLIKNEHITSFKLDGMGNANNWIKGSQFASDFDASIELIKNMREVNKDLFINLTTGTDASPSWLFYADSIWRQGDDINVYGKGSPVQQWMTYRDAETYRSIVRKGPLFPINSLMYHGIVSAENAYFGLEKVQTDSDFADQVWSYFVTGTQLQELYITPSMLNNAKWDTLANAAKWSRANSTVLVDTHWIGGDPTALEAYGWASWSKDKAIFGLRNPSDKEQSYYLDLTKSFEIPDGEATQFTLKSVYGANSSLPDDYSKPVIVTLKPLEMLVIEATSSTVVK
;
A
#
# COMPACT_ATOMS: atom_id res chain seq x y z
N MET A 1 19.44 -12.20 19.13
CA MET A 1 18.69 -13.29 18.46
C MET A 1 17.94 -12.85 17.20
N VAL A 2 16.92 -11.98 17.25
CA VAL A 2 16.15 -11.60 16.04
C VAL A 2 17.01 -10.83 15.02
N LYS A 3 17.71 -9.79 15.47
CA LYS A 3 18.64 -9.03 14.61
C LYS A 3 19.71 -9.91 13.98
N GLU A 4 20.43 -10.69 14.81
CA GLU A 4 21.49 -11.59 14.32
C GLU A 4 20.96 -12.54 13.24
N LYS A 5 19.73 -13.04 13.39
CA LYS A 5 19.12 -13.89 12.37
C LYS A 5 18.83 -13.12 11.08
N ALA A 6 18.33 -11.89 11.18
CA ALA A 6 18.09 -11.02 10.03
C ALA A 6 19.40 -10.72 9.27
N ASP A 7 20.49 -10.45 9.99
CA ASP A 7 21.82 -10.23 9.41
C ASP A 7 22.29 -11.47 8.61
N THR A 8 22.06 -12.69 9.10
CA THR A 8 22.44 -13.93 8.36
C THR A 8 21.67 -14.14 7.06
N LEU A 9 20.55 -13.41 6.87
CA LEU A 9 19.69 -13.51 5.71
C LEU A 9 19.82 -12.29 4.77
N ASP A 10 20.75 -11.36 5.08
CA ASP A 10 20.87 -10.07 4.38
C ASP A 10 19.53 -9.30 4.38
N THR A 11 18.88 -9.27 5.55
CA THR A 11 17.61 -8.60 5.78
C THR A 11 17.69 -7.69 6.99
N SER A 12 16.73 -6.76 7.08
CA SER A 12 16.61 -5.84 8.20
C SER A 12 15.32 -6.07 8.98
N VAL A 13 15.29 -5.54 10.21
CA VAL A 13 14.13 -5.67 11.10
C VAL A 13 13.30 -4.38 11.05
N GLY A 14 12.00 -4.54 10.86
CA GLY A 14 11.00 -3.48 11.00
C GLY A 14 10.16 -3.66 12.27
N LEU A 15 9.54 -2.58 12.74
CA LEU A 15 8.74 -2.59 13.96
C LEU A 15 7.44 -1.79 13.81
N TRP A 16 6.33 -2.40 14.25
CA TRP A 16 5.09 -1.68 14.49
C TRP A 16 5.12 -1.05 15.89
N LEU A 17 4.79 0.24 15.97
CA LEU A 17 4.69 0.98 17.22
C LEU A 17 3.49 1.92 17.20
N SER A 18 3.00 2.25 18.39
CA SER A 18 1.85 3.12 18.52
C SER A 18 2.04 4.23 19.54
N PRO A 19 2.18 5.50 19.10
CA PRO A 19 2.38 6.63 20.00
C PRO A 19 1.28 6.81 21.04
N TRP A 20 0.03 6.46 20.73
CA TRP A 20 -1.07 6.60 21.71
C TRP A 20 -1.21 5.38 22.65
N GLY A 21 -0.31 4.40 22.56
CA GLY A 21 -0.30 3.20 23.41
C GLY A 21 -0.96 1.94 22.82
N GLY A 22 -1.25 1.89 21.52
CA GLY A 22 -1.87 0.76 20.82
C GLY A 22 -3.38 0.66 20.98
N TYR A 23 -3.92 -0.56 20.90
CA TYR A 23 -5.37 -0.80 20.85
C TYR A 23 -5.88 -1.68 21.99
N ASN A 24 -7.18 -1.54 22.28
CA ASN A 24 -7.97 -2.40 23.16
C ASN A 24 -7.33 -2.58 24.55
N LYS A 25 -7.56 -3.73 25.18
CA LYS A 25 -7.04 -4.06 26.51
C LYS A 25 -5.53 -3.83 26.67
N PRO A 26 -4.64 -4.18 25.70
CA PRO A 26 -3.22 -3.84 25.79
C PRO A 26 -2.94 -2.34 25.92
N ARG A 27 -3.70 -1.48 25.23
CA ARG A 27 -3.61 -0.03 25.41
C ARG A 27 -4.01 0.38 26.81
N ASP A 28 -5.16 -0.09 27.28
CA ASP A 28 -5.69 0.29 28.59
C ASP A 28 -4.71 -0.08 29.71
N ILE A 29 -4.09 -1.25 29.61
CA ILE A 29 -3.02 -1.68 30.54
C ILE A 29 -1.84 -0.70 30.49
N ARG A 30 -1.29 -0.39 29.31
CA ARG A 30 -0.15 0.53 29.20
C ARG A 30 -0.48 1.93 29.73
N VAL A 31 -1.64 2.47 29.36
CA VAL A 31 -2.07 3.82 29.75
C VAL A 31 -2.43 3.89 31.24
N SER A 32 -2.85 2.79 31.87
CA SER A 32 -3.11 2.76 33.32
C SER A 32 -1.87 3.09 34.16
N HIS A 33 -0.67 2.84 33.62
CA HIS A 33 0.59 3.18 34.25
C HIS A 33 1.09 4.60 33.92
N ALA A 34 0.37 5.38 33.10
CA ALA A 34 0.82 6.69 32.64
C ALA A 34 1.09 7.65 33.80
N LYS A 35 0.16 7.71 34.77
CA LYS A 35 0.26 8.59 35.94
C LYS A 35 1.50 8.27 36.79
N ASP A 36 1.75 6.99 37.04
CA ASP A 36 2.88 6.54 37.86
C ASP A 36 4.23 6.85 37.18
N ASN A 37 4.24 6.90 35.85
CA ASN A 37 5.41 7.28 35.06
C ASN A 37 5.48 8.78 34.73
N GLY A 38 4.50 9.58 35.18
CA GLY A 38 4.43 11.02 34.88
C GLY A 38 4.15 11.35 33.41
N PHE A 39 3.55 10.43 32.65
CA PHE A 39 3.24 10.59 31.24
C PHE A 39 1.87 11.23 31.03
N GLU A 40 1.82 12.19 30.11
CA GLU A 40 0.59 12.88 29.75
C GLU A 40 -0.33 11.98 28.92
N THR A 41 -1.63 12.14 29.15
CA THR A 41 -2.69 11.40 28.46
C THR A 41 -3.77 12.34 27.97
N VAL A 42 -4.49 11.91 26.94
CA VAL A 42 -5.64 12.60 26.37
C VAL A 42 -6.63 11.55 25.87
N ASP A 43 -7.91 11.72 26.21
CA ASP A 43 -9.00 10.82 25.82
C ASP A 43 -8.72 9.32 26.08
N GLY A 44 -8.09 9.02 27.22
CA GLY A 44 -7.76 7.65 27.63
C GLY A 44 -6.59 7.01 26.86
N LYS A 45 -5.77 7.81 26.20
CA LYS A 45 -4.58 7.37 25.45
C LYS A 45 -3.35 8.16 25.87
N PHE A 46 -2.14 7.70 25.55
CA PHE A 46 -0.95 8.56 25.69
C PHE A 46 -1.05 9.76 24.75
N ALA A 47 -0.62 10.93 25.21
CA ALA A 47 -0.51 12.13 24.40
C ALA A 47 0.94 12.28 23.93
N LEU A 48 1.23 11.99 22.65
CA LEU A 48 2.59 12.10 22.11
C LEU A 48 3.18 13.50 22.28
N SER A 49 2.34 14.53 22.19
CA SER A 49 2.71 15.93 22.40
C SER A 49 2.99 16.29 23.86
N GLY A 50 2.74 15.39 24.82
CA GLY A 50 3.09 15.59 26.22
C GLY A 50 4.60 15.74 26.44
N PRO A 51 5.09 16.77 27.16
CA PRO A 51 6.52 16.98 27.37
C PRO A 51 7.29 15.79 27.94
N ASN A 52 6.73 15.10 28.93
CA ASN A 52 7.39 13.94 29.55
C ASN A 52 7.29 12.71 28.66
N TYR A 53 6.10 12.45 28.10
CA TYR A 53 5.88 11.29 27.26
C TYR A 53 6.67 11.38 25.94
N PHE A 54 6.69 12.54 25.27
CA PHE A 54 7.48 12.76 24.05
C PHE A 54 8.96 12.45 24.28
N ARG A 55 9.54 13.01 25.35
CA ARG A 55 10.95 12.81 25.69
C ARG A 55 11.26 11.33 25.87
N ASN A 56 10.45 10.62 26.65
CA ASN A 56 10.64 9.20 26.88
C ASN A 56 10.46 8.40 25.57
N PHE A 57 9.39 8.64 24.82
CA PHE A 57 9.11 7.92 23.57
C PHE A 57 10.23 8.13 22.54
N ASN A 58 10.67 9.37 22.36
CA ASN A 58 11.78 9.73 21.48
C ASN A 58 13.09 9.03 21.90
N GLU A 59 13.38 8.95 23.20
CA GLU A 59 14.56 8.23 23.71
C GLU A 59 14.47 6.71 23.43
N GLN A 60 13.30 6.10 23.59
CA GLN A 60 13.12 4.68 23.27
C GLN A 60 13.27 4.41 21.77
N ILE A 61 12.72 5.28 20.91
CA ILE A 61 12.89 5.19 19.46
C ILE A 61 14.36 5.32 19.08
N PHE A 62 15.08 6.27 19.67
CA PHE A 62 16.53 6.40 19.47
C PHE A 62 17.27 5.10 19.80
N LYS A 63 16.94 4.46 20.94
CA LYS A 63 17.54 3.17 21.34
C LYS A 63 17.20 2.05 20.36
N LEU A 64 15.97 1.99 19.87
CA LEU A 64 15.55 1.00 18.87
C LEU A 64 16.33 1.15 17.55
N ILE A 65 16.52 2.37 17.08
CA ILE A 65 17.30 2.62 15.86
C ILE A 65 18.78 2.30 16.09
N LYS A 66 19.37 2.84 17.17
CA LYS A 66 20.82 2.80 17.38
C LYS A 66 21.33 1.46 17.91
N ASN A 67 20.60 0.84 18.84
CA ASN A 67 21.07 -0.35 19.55
C ASN A 67 20.46 -1.62 18.97
N GLU A 68 19.19 -1.56 18.55
CA GLU A 68 18.48 -2.71 17.98
C GLU A 68 18.49 -2.72 16.45
N HIS A 69 19.02 -1.66 15.82
CA HIS A 69 19.16 -1.53 14.37
C HIS A 69 17.84 -1.71 13.61
N ILE A 70 16.75 -1.20 14.18
CA ILE A 70 15.46 -1.15 13.48
C ILE A 70 15.56 -0.17 12.32
N THR A 71 15.17 -0.61 11.14
CA THR A 71 15.31 0.15 9.88
C THR A 71 13.97 0.54 9.25
N SER A 72 12.87 -0.03 9.73
CA SER A 72 11.53 0.29 9.26
C SER A 72 10.56 0.43 10.42
N PHE A 73 9.69 1.44 10.37
CA PHE A 73 8.70 1.71 11.39
C PHE A 73 7.32 1.87 10.78
N LYS A 74 6.35 1.10 11.29
CA LYS A 74 4.92 1.44 11.14
C LYS A 74 4.50 2.19 12.40
N LEU A 75 4.27 3.49 12.27
CA LEU A 75 3.79 4.35 13.36
C LEU A 75 2.28 4.49 13.27
N ASP A 76 1.58 3.94 14.27
CA ASP A 76 0.14 3.76 14.21
C ASP A 76 -0.59 4.43 15.37
N GLY A 77 -1.62 5.21 15.06
CA GLY A 77 -2.37 5.94 16.07
C GLY A 77 -1.63 7.20 16.49
N MET A 78 -1.58 8.17 15.57
CA MET A 78 -0.90 9.45 15.72
C MET A 78 -1.68 10.43 16.63
N GLY A 79 -2.53 9.90 17.51
CA GLY A 79 -3.00 10.59 18.69
C GLY A 79 -4.01 11.71 18.43
N ASN A 80 -3.96 12.68 19.34
CA ASN A 80 -4.85 13.82 19.45
C ASN A 80 -4.47 14.96 18.48
N ALA A 81 -5.40 15.33 17.60
CA ALA A 81 -5.22 16.38 16.60
C ALA A 81 -5.54 17.80 17.12
N ASN A 82 -6.38 17.93 18.15
CA ASN A 82 -7.12 19.17 18.41
C ASN A 82 -6.92 19.75 19.81
N ASN A 83 -6.28 19.03 20.72
CA ASN A 83 -6.06 19.50 22.09
C ASN A 83 -4.58 19.80 22.32
N TRP A 84 -4.27 21.04 22.71
CA TRP A 84 -2.94 21.37 23.18
C TRP A 84 -2.72 20.82 24.60
N ILE A 85 -1.60 20.14 24.82
CA ILE A 85 -1.21 19.62 26.14
C ILE A 85 -0.43 20.70 26.89
N LYS A 86 -0.79 20.93 28.16
CA LYS A 86 -0.14 21.97 28.97
C LYS A 86 1.38 21.79 29.03
N GLY A 87 2.10 22.82 28.62
CA GLY A 87 3.57 22.82 28.60
C GLY A 87 4.18 22.17 27.37
N SER A 88 3.36 21.70 26.42
CA SER A 88 3.83 21.17 25.14
C SER A 88 4.42 22.27 24.26
N GLN A 89 5.52 21.94 23.60
CA GLN A 89 6.09 22.72 22.50
C GLN A 89 5.40 22.44 21.15
N PHE A 90 4.55 21.42 21.09
CA PHE A 90 3.86 20.97 19.89
C PHE A 90 2.41 21.46 19.88
N ALA A 91 1.89 21.75 18.70
CA ALA A 91 0.48 22.10 18.54
C ALA A 91 -0.46 20.90 18.76
N SER A 92 0.00 19.69 18.43
CA SER A 92 -0.77 18.44 18.50
C SER A 92 0.14 17.21 18.49
N ASP A 93 -0.44 16.01 18.63
CA ASP A 93 0.31 14.74 18.50
C ASP A 93 0.83 14.51 17.07
N PHE A 94 0.23 15.14 16.06
CA PHE A 94 0.75 15.11 14.69
C PHE A 94 2.00 15.97 14.51
N ASP A 95 2.01 17.17 15.10
CA ASP A 95 3.20 18.03 15.11
C ASP A 95 4.36 17.35 15.86
N ALA A 96 4.05 16.72 17.00
CA ALA A 96 5.01 15.88 17.72
C ALA A 96 5.49 14.68 16.88
N SER A 97 4.60 14.05 16.09
CA SER A 97 4.97 12.93 15.21
C SER A 97 5.92 13.38 14.10
N ILE A 98 5.70 14.56 13.51
CA ILE A 98 6.61 15.14 12.51
C ILE A 98 8.00 15.34 13.11
N GLU A 99 8.08 15.93 14.31
CA GLU A 99 9.36 16.13 14.98
C GLU A 99 10.03 14.80 15.38
N LEU A 100 9.25 13.82 15.84
CA LEU A 100 9.76 12.47 16.11
C LEU A 100 10.41 11.87 14.86
N ILE A 101 9.76 11.96 13.70
CA ILE A 101 10.29 11.41 12.44
C ILE A 101 11.57 12.14 12.01
N LYS A 102 11.67 13.46 12.21
CA LYS A 102 12.93 14.19 11.99
C LYS A 102 14.03 13.64 12.89
N ASN A 103 13.77 13.52 14.20
CA ASN A 103 14.73 12.97 15.15
C ASN A 103 15.15 11.54 14.77
N MET A 104 14.22 10.71 14.30
CA MET A 104 14.53 9.36 13.79
C MET A 104 15.50 9.42 12.62
N ARG A 105 15.25 10.29 11.64
CA ARG A 105 16.09 10.48 10.44
C ARG A 105 17.45 11.11 10.76
N GLU A 106 17.59 11.84 11.86
CA GLU A 106 18.90 12.29 12.37
C GLU A 106 19.77 11.12 12.84
N VAL A 107 19.16 10.07 13.39
CA VAL A 107 19.88 8.85 13.82
C VAL A 107 20.23 7.96 12.64
N ASN A 108 19.27 7.76 11.72
CA ASN A 108 19.45 6.99 10.50
C ASN A 108 18.62 7.58 9.36
N LYS A 109 19.28 8.07 8.30
CA LYS A 109 18.62 8.71 7.16
C LYS A 109 17.89 7.73 6.26
N ASP A 110 18.24 6.45 6.33
CA ASP A 110 17.75 5.38 5.44
C ASP A 110 16.57 4.60 6.06
N LEU A 111 15.86 5.19 7.02
CA LEU A 111 14.68 4.58 7.62
C LEU A 111 13.50 4.60 6.66
N PHE A 112 12.75 3.48 6.64
CA PHE A 112 11.43 3.43 6.02
C PHE A 112 10.34 3.71 7.06
N ILE A 113 9.57 4.77 6.88
CA ILE A 113 8.52 5.23 7.79
C ILE A 113 7.15 5.08 7.12
N ASN A 114 6.30 4.25 7.70
CA ASN A 114 4.90 4.08 7.33
C ASN A 114 3.99 4.70 8.40
N LEU A 115 3.19 5.69 8.02
CA LEU A 115 2.24 6.37 8.92
C LEU A 115 0.83 5.86 8.70
N THR A 116 0.18 5.38 9.76
CA THR A 116 -1.13 4.74 9.59
C THR A 116 -2.28 5.57 10.16
N THR A 117 -2.83 5.21 11.32
CA THR A 117 -4.07 5.83 11.79
C THR A 117 -3.89 7.32 12.09
N GLY A 118 -4.73 8.13 11.43
CA GLY A 118 -4.75 9.59 11.58
C GLY A 118 -4.34 10.37 10.33
N THR A 119 -3.75 9.70 9.33
CA THR A 119 -3.38 10.33 8.05
C THR A 119 -4.60 10.54 7.15
N ASP A 120 -4.51 11.53 6.27
CA ASP A 120 -5.42 11.77 5.15
C ASP A 120 -4.68 11.57 3.82
N ALA A 121 -5.40 11.65 2.70
CA ALA A 121 -4.83 11.50 1.35
C ALA A 121 -4.02 12.74 0.89
N SER A 122 -3.28 13.39 1.79
CA SER A 122 -2.47 14.56 1.50
C SER A 122 -1.03 14.16 1.14
N PRO A 123 -0.50 14.57 -0.02
CA PRO A 123 0.89 14.28 -0.38
C PRO A 123 1.90 14.95 0.56
N SER A 124 1.49 15.91 1.38
CA SER A 124 2.37 16.56 2.38
C SER A 124 2.95 15.58 3.40
N TRP A 125 2.31 14.43 3.65
CA TRP A 125 2.89 13.39 4.50
C TRP A 125 4.21 12.84 3.96
N LEU A 126 4.38 12.86 2.63
CA LEU A 126 5.56 12.33 1.94
C LEU A 126 6.81 13.20 2.09
N PHE A 127 6.69 14.39 2.72
CA PHE A 127 7.86 15.15 3.16
C PHE A 127 8.53 14.55 4.40
N TYR A 128 7.83 13.67 5.12
CA TYR A 128 8.28 13.12 6.41
C TYR A 128 8.34 11.59 6.37
N ALA A 129 7.33 10.96 5.77
CA ALA A 129 7.18 9.51 5.72
C ALA A 129 7.25 8.99 4.29
N ASP A 130 7.47 7.68 4.16
CA ASP A 130 7.62 7.01 2.87
C ASP A 130 6.28 6.40 2.41
N SER A 131 5.39 6.06 3.35
CA SER A 131 4.03 5.63 2.99
C SER A 131 2.98 6.03 4.02
N ILE A 132 1.70 6.03 3.60
CA ILE A 132 0.56 6.13 4.50
C ILE A 132 -0.40 4.94 4.41
N TRP A 133 -1.25 4.74 5.41
CA TRP A 133 -2.34 3.76 5.35
C TRP A 133 -3.43 4.16 4.36
N ARG A 134 -3.85 3.21 3.51
CA ARG A 134 -5.00 3.38 2.59
C ARG A 134 -6.35 3.67 3.26
N GLN A 135 -6.41 3.63 4.60
CA GLN A 135 -7.62 3.70 5.43
C GLN A 135 -8.49 2.45 5.33
N GLY A 136 -9.52 2.35 6.19
CA GLY A 136 -10.36 1.16 6.30
C GLY A 136 -9.74 0.09 7.21
N ASP A 137 -10.35 -1.09 7.20
CA ASP A 137 -9.91 -2.24 7.98
C ASP A 137 -8.67 -2.89 7.35
N ASP A 138 -7.90 -3.57 8.20
CA ASP A 138 -6.75 -4.38 7.78
C ASP A 138 -7.20 -5.43 6.75
N ILE A 139 -8.21 -6.24 7.09
CA ILE A 139 -8.84 -7.22 6.19
C ILE A 139 -10.35 -7.07 6.28
N ASN A 140 -11.02 -7.04 5.13
CA ASN A 140 -12.47 -7.20 5.02
C ASN A 140 -12.81 -7.79 3.64
N VAL A 141 -14.08 -8.10 3.40
CA VAL A 141 -14.53 -8.71 2.14
C VAL A 141 -15.71 -7.92 1.58
N TYR A 142 -15.69 -7.70 0.27
CA TYR A 142 -16.78 -7.02 -0.43
C TYR A 142 -16.95 -7.55 -1.86
N GLY A 143 -18.18 -7.61 -2.36
CA GLY A 143 -18.43 -7.91 -3.77
C GLY A 143 -18.58 -9.40 -4.08
N LYS A 144 -18.03 -9.83 -5.22
CA LYS A 144 -18.29 -11.14 -5.84
C LYS A 144 -17.06 -12.04 -5.87
N GLY A 145 -17.29 -13.32 -6.14
CA GLY A 145 -16.23 -14.32 -6.28
C GLY A 145 -15.83 -15.00 -4.97
N SER A 146 -14.64 -15.61 -4.98
CA SER A 146 -14.01 -16.24 -3.82
C SER A 146 -13.71 -15.20 -2.71
N PRO A 147 -13.41 -15.62 -1.47
CA PRO A 147 -12.92 -14.71 -0.44
C PRO A 147 -11.74 -13.83 -0.87
N VAL A 148 -10.86 -14.35 -1.72
CA VAL A 148 -9.70 -13.60 -2.24
C VAL A 148 -10.15 -12.50 -3.21
N GLN A 149 -11.07 -12.80 -4.12
CA GLN A 149 -11.65 -11.80 -5.02
C GLN A 149 -12.41 -10.72 -4.26
N GLN A 150 -13.11 -11.10 -3.20
CA GLN A 150 -13.82 -10.16 -2.34
C GLN A 150 -12.86 -9.29 -1.53
N TRP A 151 -11.74 -9.87 -1.06
CA TRP A 151 -10.66 -9.14 -0.39
C TRP A 151 -10.03 -8.10 -1.33
N MET A 152 -9.66 -8.49 -2.55
CA MET A 152 -9.13 -7.57 -3.55
C MET A 152 -10.09 -6.41 -3.82
N THR A 153 -11.38 -6.73 -4.03
CA THR A 153 -12.42 -5.71 -4.26
C THR A 153 -12.55 -4.76 -3.08
N TYR A 154 -12.49 -5.27 -1.84
CA TYR A 154 -12.52 -4.43 -0.64
C TYR A 154 -11.29 -3.52 -0.52
N ARG A 155 -10.08 -4.08 -0.65
CA ARG A 155 -8.80 -3.34 -0.59
C ARG A 155 -8.81 -2.18 -1.59
N ASP A 156 -9.27 -2.46 -2.81
CA ASP A 156 -9.28 -1.53 -3.90
C ASP A 156 -10.42 -0.49 -3.74
N ALA A 157 -11.59 -0.91 -3.22
CA ALA A 157 -12.69 0.00 -2.85
C ALA A 157 -12.26 1.03 -1.80
N GLU A 158 -11.56 0.61 -0.76
CA GLU A 158 -11.05 1.51 0.28
C GLU A 158 -10.01 2.47 -0.27
N THR A 159 -9.12 1.98 -1.14
CA THR A 159 -8.15 2.82 -1.86
C THR A 159 -8.86 3.88 -2.70
N TYR A 160 -9.86 3.48 -3.50
CA TYR A 160 -10.63 4.40 -4.32
C TYR A 160 -11.35 5.46 -3.47
N ARG A 161 -12.08 5.02 -2.45
CA ARG A 161 -12.89 5.89 -1.57
C ARG A 161 -12.04 6.86 -0.75
N SER A 162 -10.93 6.39 -0.21
CA SER A 162 -10.16 7.13 0.79
C SER A 162 -8.99 7.90 0.19
N ILE A 163 -8.42 7.43 -0.92
CA ILE A 163 -7.28 8.06 -1.58
C ILE A 163 -7.72 8.71 -2.89
N VAL A 164 -8.11 7.92 -3.90
CA VAL A 164 -8.38 8.42 -5.27
C VAL A 164 -9.44 9.54 -5.26
N ARG A 165 -10.52 9.37 -4.50
CA ARG A 165 -11.63 10.33 -4.44
C ARG A 165 -11.34 11.55 -3.57
N LYS A 166 -10.48 11.44 -2.56
CA LYS A 166 -10.25 12.50 -1.56
C LYS A 166 -8.96 13.27 -1.76
N GLY A 167 -7.97 12.65 -2.38
CA GLY A 167 -6.64 13.19 -2.64
C GLY A 167 -6.11 12.66 -3.97
N PRO A 168 -6.62 13.13 -5.11
CA PRO A 168 -6.23 12.64 -6.44
C PRO A 168 -4.74 12.88 -6.76
N LEU A 169 -4.06 13.74 -6.00
CA LEU A 169 -2.63 14.01 -6.14
C LEU A 169 -1.76 13.10 -5.25
N PHE A 170 -2.36 12.27 -4.40
CA PHE A 170 -1.58 11.35 -3.58
C PHE A 170 -1.09 10.18 -4.44
N PRO A 171 0.22 9.90 -4.49
CA PRO A 171 0.75 8.85 -5.33
C PRO A 171 0.43 7.48 -4.71
N ILE A 172 -0.32 6.65 -5.43
CA ILE A 172 -0.81 5.37 -4.91
C ILE A 172 0.32 4.35 -4.66
N ASN A 173 1.48 4.54 -5.26
CA ASN A 173 2.70 3.78 -4.97
C ASN A 173 3.24 3.99 -3.53
N SER A 174 2.73 5.00 -2.81
CA SER A 174 3.16 5.36 -1.45
C SER A 174 2.10 4.99 -0.42
N LEU A 175 1.33 3.94 -0.70
CA LEU A 175 0.31 3.40 0.18
C LEU A 175 0.73 2.08 0.80
N MET A 176 0.49 1.95 2.10
CA MET A 176 0.31 0.68 2.78
C MET A 176 -1.08 0.14 2.41
N TYR A 177 -1.14 -1.02 1.76
CA TYR A 177 -2.39 -1.64 1.28
C TYR A 177 -2.89 -2.80 2.13
N HIS A 178 -2.06 -3.31 3.08
CA HIS A 178 -2.17 -4.65 3.68
C HIS A 178 -1.82 -5.79 2.72
N GLY A 179 -1.45 -5.48 1.48
CA GLY A 179 -0.82 -6.39 0.53
C GLY A 179 -1.52 -7.72 0.28
N ILE A 180 -0.72 -8.79 0.32
CA ILE A 180 -1.15 -10.16 0.02
C ILE A 180 -1.46 -10.90 1.33
N VAL A 181 -2.63 -11.51 1.41
CA VAL A 181 -3.10 -12.29 2.56
C VAL A 181 -3.33 -13.74 2.13
N SER A 182 -2.56 -14.65 2.74
CA SER A 182 -2.72 -16.11 2.70
C SER A 182 -2.09 -16.69 3.96
N ALA A 183 -2.78 -16.55 5.10
CA ALA A 183 -2.23 -16.85 6.42
C ALA A 183 -3.24 -17.58 7.31
N GLU A 184 -2.79 -18.57 8.08
CA GLU A 184 -3.63 -19.45 8.91
C GLU A 184 -4.44 -18.71 10.00
N ASN A 185 -3.97 -17.52 10.40
CA ASN A 185 -4.66 -16.67 11.39
C ASN A 185 -5.34 -15.45 10.75
N ALA A 186 -5.50 -15.45 9.42
CA ALA A 186 -6.39 -14.51 8.76
C ALA A 186 -7.85 -14.86 9.08
N TYR A 187 -8.78 -14.17 8.42
CA TYR A 187 -10.21 -14.34 8.63
C TYR A 187 -10.97 -14.09 7.32
N PHE A 188 -12.29 -14.25 7.37
CA PHE A 188 -13.20 -14.15 6.21
C PHE A 188 -12.95 -15.16 5.08
N GLY A 189 -12.30 -16.30 5.37
CA GLY A 189 -11.99 -17.34 4.39
C GLY A 189 -10.59 -17.22 3.80
N LEU A 190 -9.83 -16.16 4.11
CA LEU A 190 -8.43 -16.01 3.71
C LEU A 190 -7.48 -16.90 4.53
N GLU A 191 -7.97 -17.49 5.62
CA GLU A 191 -7.27 -18.49 6.42
C GLU A 191 -7.19 -19.89 5.79
N LYS A 192 -7.86 -20.08 4.65
CA LYS A 192 -7.90 -21.34 3.91
C LYS A 192 -6.90 -21.32 2.75
N VAL A 193 -6.45 -22.49 2.34
CA VAL A 193 -5.60 -22.64 1.14
C VAL A 193 -6.38 -22.15 -0.08
N GLN A 194 -5.85 -21.11 -0.72
CA GLN A 194 -6.44 -20.46 -1.89
C GLN A 194 -6.17 -21.29 -3.15
N THR A 195 -6.96 -21.09 -4.21
CA THR A 195 -6.61 -21.65 -5.53
C THR A 195 -5.36 -20.96 -6.09
N ASP A 196 -4.66 -21.59 -7.03
CA ASP A 196 -3.50 -20.98 -7.67
C ASP A 196 -3.89 -19.71 -8.44
N SER A 197 -5.07 -19.70 -9.08
CA SER A 197 -5.59 -18.53 -9.79
C SER A 197 -5.99 -17.38 -8.86
N ASP A 198 -6.70 -17.66 -7.76
CA ASP A 198 -7.05 -16.61 -6.78
C ASP A 198 -5.80 -15.95 -6.20
N PHE A 199 -4.81 -16.77 -5.83
CA PHE A 199 -3.55 -16.26 -5.30
C PHE A 199 -2.81 -15.43 -6.36
N ALA A 200 -2.79 -15.88 -7.61
CA ALA A 200 -2.15 -15.15 -8.71
C ALA A 200 -2.82 -13.80 -8.98
N ASP A 201 -4.15 -13.73 -9.03
CA ASP A 201 -4.89 -12.47 -9.22
C ASP A 201 -4.57 -11.46 -8.12
N GLN A 202 -4.57 -11.91 -6.86
CA GLN A 202 -4.21 -11.08 -5.72
C GLN A 202 -2.77 -10.56 -5.81
N VAL A 203 -1.83 -11.43 -6.15
CA VAL A 203 -0.41 -11.08 -6.32
C VAL A 203 -0.24 -10.04 -7.42
N TRP A 204 -0.75 -10.29 -8.62
CA TRP A 204 -0.56 -9.39 -9.75
C TRP A 204 -1.30 -8.06 -9.58
N SER A 205 -2.51 -8.06 -9.02
CA SER A 205 -3.21 -6.82 -8.67
C SER A 205 -2.48 -6.00 -7.61
N TYR A 206 -1.71 -6.65 -6.73
CA TYR A 206 -0.93 -5.94 -5.72
C TYR A 206 0.33 -5.32 -6.32
N PHE A 207 1.12 -6.11 -7.05
CA PHE A 207 2.40 -5.64 -7.57
C PHE A 207 2.27 -4.61 -8.71
N VAL A 208 1.14 -4.59 -9.45
CA VAL A 208 0.87 -3.56 -10.46
C VAL A 208 0.57 -2.18 -9.85
N THR A 209 0.22 -2.09 -8.57
CA THR A 209 0.06 -0.78 -7.89
C THR A 209 1.37 0.00 -7.78
N GLY A 210 2.50 -0.66 -8.02
CA GLY A 210 3.81 -0.05 -7.86
C GLY A 210 4.18 0.26 -6.40
N THR A 211 3.43 -0.24 -5.41
CA THR A 211 3.69 0.14 -4.02
C THR A 211 5.11 -0.20 -3.59
N GLN A 212 5.74 0.76 -2.92
CA GLN A 212 7.05 0.58 -2.31
C GLN A 212 7.00 -0.26 -1.04
N LEU A 213 5.88 -0.20 -0.29
CA LEU A 213 5.68 -1.01 0.91
C LEU A 213 5.00 -2.33 0.53
N GLN A 214 5.80 -3.36 0.26
CA GLN A 214 5.34 -4.65 -0.23
C GLN A 214 5.07 -5.65 0.91
N GLU A 215 3.98 -5.45 1.64
CA GLU A 215 3.53 -6.34 2.72
C GLU A 215 3.05 -7.72 2.24
N LEU A 216 3.55 -8.76 2.90
CA LEU A 216 3.22 -10.16 2.63
C LEU A 216 2.75 -10.84 3.93
N TYR A 217 1.44 -11.02 4.08
CA TYR A 217 0.82 -11.75 5.18
C TYR A 217 0.63 -13.20 4.78
N ILE A 218 1.73 -13.96 4.82
CA ILE A 218 1.80 -15.32 4.29
C ILE A 218 2.21 -16.30 5.39
N THR A 219 1.44 -17.37 5.55
CA THR A 219 1.96 -18.58 6.21
C THR A 219 2.63 -19.46 5.15
N PRO A 220 3.96 -19.72 5.22
CA PRO A 220 4.68 -20.41 4.15
C PRO A 220 4.13 -21.78 3.74
N SER A 221 3.58 -22.55 4.69
CA SER A 221 2.98 -23.86 4.46
C SER A 221 1.72 -23.84 3.60
N MET A 222 1.08 -22.68 3.42
CA MET A 222 -0.13 -22.54 2.60
C MET A 222 0.16 -22.35 1.11
N LEU A 223 1.42 -22.08 0.75
CA LEU A 223 1.85 -21.87 -0.63
C LEU A 223 2.50 -23.14 -1.18
N ASN A 224 2.01 -23.60 -2.33
CA ASN A 224 2.67 -24.61 -3.15
C ASN A 224 3.73 -23.94 -4.05
N ASN A 225 4.47 -24.74 -4.81
CA ASN A 225 5.52 -24.24 -5.71
C ASN A 225 4.99 -23.22 -6.72
N ALA A 226 3.82 -23.44 -7.31
CA ALA A 226 3.24 -22.53 -8.30
C ALA A 226 2.94 -21.13 -7.73
N LYS A 227 2.44 -21.06 -6.49
CA LYS A 227 2.20 -19.79 -5.79
C LYS A 227 3.50 -19.09 -5.42
N TRP A 228 4.51 -19.83 -4.97
CA TRP A 228 5.85 -19.27 -4.72
C TRP A 228 6.48 -18.70 -5.99
N ASP A 229 6.40 -19.41 -7.11
CA ASP A 229 6.88 -18.93 -8.41
C ASP A 229 6.11 -17.69 -8.86
N THR A 230 4.79 -17.67 -8.68
CA THR A 230 3.96 -16.51 -9.01
C THR A 230 4.34 -15.27 -8.21
N LEU A 231 4.49 -15.41 -6.89
CA LEU A 231 4.95 -14.34 -6.01
C LEU A 231 6.34 -13.83 -6.41
N ALA A 232 7.29 -14.74 -6.65
CA ALA A 232 8.64 -14.38 -7.04
C ALA A 232 8.68 -13.66 -8.39
N ASN A 233 7.90 -14.11 -9.37
CA ASN A 233 7.83 -13.52 -10.70
C ASN A 233 7.22 -12.11 -10.66
N ALA A 234 6.11 -11.91 -9.97
CA ALA A 234 5.48 -10.60 -9.84
C ALA A 234 6.36 -9.60 -9.07
N ALA A 235 7.02 -10.05 -7.99
CA ALA A 235 7.95 -9.21 -7.23
C ALA A 235 9.17 -8.79 -8.06
N LYS A 236 9.79 -9.72 -8.80
CA LYS A 236 10.90 -9.42 -9.72
C LYS A 236 10.46 -8.48 -10.83
N TRP A 237 9.27 -8.71 -11.40
CA TRP A 237 8.70 -7.87 -12.44
C TRP A 237 8.45 -6.45 -11.93
N SER A 238 7.83 -6.28 -10.76
CA SER A 238 7.58 -4.98 -10.16
C SER A 238 8.89 -4.23 -9.91
N ARG A 239 9.91 -4.91 -9.37
CA ARG A 239 11.24 -4.32 -9.15
C ARG A 239 11.92 -3.90 -10.46
N ALA A 240 11.83 -4.71 -11.51
CA ALA A 240 12.40 -4.39 -12.82
C ALA A 240 11.66 -3.21 -13.51
N ASN A 241 10.44 -2.92 -13.09
CA ASN A 241 9.59 -1.86 -13.63
C ASN A 241 9.40 -0.69 -12.66
N SER A 242 10.19 -0.60 -11.57
CA SER A 242 10.00 0.42 -10.55
C SER A 242 10.10 1.86 -11.09
N THR A 243 10.91 2.08 -12.13
CA THR A 243 11.10 3.38 -12.77
C THR A 243 9.84 3.89 -13.49
N VAL A 244 8.98 3.00 -13.97
CA VAL A 244 7.69 3.36 -14.59
C VAL A 244 6.54 3.25 -13.58
N LEU A 245 6.57 2.26 -12.69
CA LEU A 245 5.55 2.07 -11.65
C LEU A 245 5.55 3.19 -10.60
N VAL A 246 6.59 4.04 -10.56
CA VAL A 246 6.56 5.26 -9.76
C VAL A 246 5.41 6.20 -10.15
N ASP A 247 4.97 6.15 -11.41
CA ASP A 247 3.88 6.99 -11.96
C ASP A 247 2.48 6.35 -11.78
N THR A 248 2.38 5.24 -11.03
CA THR A 248 1.10 4.53 -10.95
C THR A 248 -0.01 5.44 -10.41
N HIS A 249 -1.12 5.50 -11.13
CA HIS A 249 -2.36 6.22 -10.80
C HIS A 249 -3.58 5.36 -11.16
N TRP A 250 -4.76 5.79 -10.67
CA TRP A 250 -6.00 5.04 -10.82
C TRP A 250 -6.68 5.32 -12.17
N ILE A 251 -7.23 4.28 -12.80
CA ILE A 251 -8.08 4.41 -13.99
C ILE A 251 -9.40 3.64 -13.84
N GLY A 252 -10.43 4.07 -14.55
CA GLY A 252 -11.74 3.39 -14.55
C GLY A 252 -12.60 3.71 -13.34
N GLY A 253 -13.46 2.76 -12.97
CA GLY A 253 -14.61 2.99 -12.10
C GLY A 253 -14.40 2.73 -10.61
N ASP A 254 -15.52 2.72 -9.89
CA ASP A 254 -15.63 2.47 -8.46
C ASP A 254 -15.78 0.96 -8.15
N PRO A 255 -14.85 0.35 -7.41
CA PRO A 255 -14.96 -1.07 -7.04
C PRO A 255 -16.19 -1.38 -6.18
N THR A 256 -16.75 -0.41 -5.44
CA THR A 256 -17.98 -0.60 -4.65
C THR A 256 -19.23 -0.73 -5.53
N ALA A 257 -19.20 -0.12 -6.72
CA ALA A 257 -20.25 -0.28 -7.73
C ALA A 257 -20.04 -1.52 -8.62
N LEU A 258 -18.98 -2.32 -8.34
CA LEU A 258 -18.51 -3.41 -9.18
C LEU A 258 -18.23 -2.96 -10.63
N GLU A 259 -17.78 -1.73 -10.82
CA GLU A 259 -17.34 -1.23 -12.13
C GLU A 259 -15.93 -1.74 -12.45
N ALA A 260 -15.61 -1.89 -13.74
CA ALA A 260 -14.25 -2.22 -14.16
C ALA A 260 -13.30 -1.03 -13.87
N TYR A 261 -12.15 -1.34 -13.28
CA TYR A 261 -11.15 -0.35 -12.86
C TYR A 261 -9.74 -0.87 -13.06
N GLY A 262 -8.74 -0.04 -12.76
CA GLY A 262 -7.36 -0.44 -12.92
C GLY A 262 -6.35 0.58 -12.43
N TRP A 263 -5.12 0.32 -12.87
CA TRP A 263 -3.95 1.12 -12.58
C TRP A 263 -3.24 1.41 -13.90
N ALA A 264 -2.66 2.59 -14.01
CA ALA A 264 -1.86 2.96 -15.16
C ALA A 264 -0.62 3.70 -14.70
N SER A 265 0.50 3.50 -15.40
CA SER A 265 1.77 4.18 -15.12
C SER A 265 2.48 4.41 -16.44
N TRP A 266 3.06 5.60 -16.61
CA TRP A 266 3.70 6.00 -17.85
C TRP A 266 5.11 6.54 -17.65
N SER A 267 5.95 6.26 -18.63
CA SER A 267 7.23 6.90 -18.86
C SER A 267 7.47 6.96 -20.38
N LYS A 268 8.43 7.76 -20.83
CA LYS A 268 8.75 7.88 -22.26
C LYS A 268 9.10 6.54 -22.92
N ASP A 269 9.80 5.67 -22.17
CA ASP A 269 10.33 4.41 -22.69
C ASP A 269 9.34 3.25 -22.57
N LYS A 270 8.44 3.32 -21.59
CA LYS A 270 7.54 2.22 -21.23
C LYS A 270 6.31 2.73 -20.49
N ALA A 271 5.18 2.10 -20.72
CA ALA A 271 3.97 2.27 -19.96
C ALA A 271 3.42 0.90 -19.50
N ILE A 272 2.61 0.90 -18.46
CA ILE A 272 2.03 -0.29 -17.84
C ILE A 272 0.60 0.02 -17.46
N PHE A 273 -0.33 -0.89 -17.74
CA PHE A 273 -1.65 -0.84 -17.13
C PHE A 273 -2.08 -2.19 -16.57
N GLY A 274 -2.83 -2.15 -15.49
CA GLY A 274 -3.62 -3.26 -15.00
C GLY A 274 -5.11 -2.96 -15.15
N LEU A 275 -5.91 -3.97 -15.47
CA LEU A 275 -7.38 -3.86 -15.49
C LEU A 275 -7.99 -5.01 -14.68
N ARG A 276 -9.03 -4.69 -13.92
CA ARG A 276 -9.81 -5.64 -13.14
C ARG A 276 -11.30 -5.47 -13.37
N ASN A 277 -11.99 -6.59 -13.59
CA ASN A 277 -13.44 -6.69 -13.49
C ASN A 277 -13.80 -7.29 -12.11
N PRO A 278 -14.34 -6.53 -11.15
CA PRO A 278 -14.76 -7.06 -9.84
C PRO A 278 -16.10 -7.83 -9.86
N SER A 279 -16.81 -7.84 -10.98
CA SER A 279 -18.14 -8.41 -11.12
C SER A 279 -18.12 -9.91 -11.43
N ASP A 280 -19.20 -10.61 -11.07
CA ASP A 280 -19.48 -11.99 -11.52
C ASP A 280 -20.08 -12.05 -12.93
N LYS A 281 -20.11 -10.92 -13.64
CA LYS A 281 -20.60 -10.79 -15.02
C LYS A 281 -19.52 -10.18 -15.91
N GLU A 282 -19.62 -10.50 -17.20
CA GLU A 282 -18.82 -9.83 -18.22
C GLU A 282 -19.09 -8.33 -18.22
N GLN A 283 -18.03 -7.54 -18.43
CA GLN A 283 -18.10 -6.08 -18.53
C GLN A 283 -17.34 -5.58 -19.74
N SER A 284 -17.81 -4.47 -20.33
CA SER A 284 -17.09 -3.75 -21.37
C SER A 284 -16.40 -2.53 -20.78
N TYR A 285 -15.12 -2.36 -21.06
CA TYR A 285 -14.30 -1.22 -20.64
C TYR A 285 -13.78 -0.46 -21.86
N TYR A 286 -14.01 0.85 -21.92
CA TYR A 286 -13.50 1.69 -23.01
C TYR A 286 -12.07 2.13 -22.68
N LEU A 287 -11.08 1.58 -23.40
CA LEU A 287 -9.66 1.83 -23.17
C LEU A 287 -9.10 2.85 -24.17
N ASP A 288 -8.80 4.03 -23.66
CA ASP A 288 -8.07 5.10 -24.36
C ASP A 288 -6.70 5.26 -23.69
N LEU A 289 -5.65 4.62 -24.23
CA LEU A 289 -4.33 4.61 -23.60
C LEU A 289 -3.69 5.99 -23.51
N THR A 290 -4.03 6.91 -24.42
CA THR A 290 -3.51 8.29 -24.31
C THR A 290 -4.06 8.98 -23.08
N LYS A 291 -5.34 8.77 -22.77
CA LYS A 291 -5.95 9.29 -21.54
C LYS A 291 -5.58 8.49 -20.30
N SER A 292 -5.60 7.17 -20.39
CA SER A 292 -5.31 6.29 -19.26
C SER A 292 -3.87 6.42 -18.77
N PHE A 293 -2.91 6.76 -19.63
CA PHE A 293 -1.52 7.01 -19.26
C PHE A 293 -1.22 8.50 -19.00
N GLU A 294 -2.22 9.38 -19.07
CA GLU A 294 -2.06 10.84 -18.92
C GLU A 294 -0.91 11.41 -19.80
N ILE A 295 -0.81 10.94 -21.04
CA ILE A 295 0.35 11.21 -21.92
C ILE A 295 0.46 12.71 -22.24
N PRO A 296 1.64 13.33 -22.03
CA PRO A 296 1.88 14.72 -22.44
C PRO A 296 1.81 14.93 -23.95
N ASP A 297 1.42 16.14 -24.36
CA ASP A 297 1.38 16.53 -25.78
C ASP A 297 2.74 16.31 -26.47
N GLY A 298 2.71 15.66 -27.64
CA GLY A 298 3.89 15.41 -28.47
C GLY A 298 4.62 14.10 -28.20
N GLU A 299 4.21 13.33 -27.19
CA GLU A 299 4.73 11.99 -26.90
C GLU A 299 4.01 10.90 -27.71
N ALA A 300 4.52 9.67 -27.65
CA ALA A 300 3.98 8.54 -28.40
C ALA A 300 2.56 8.15 -27.94
N THR A 301 1.65 7.96 -28.91
CA THR A 301 0.26 7.54 -28.65
C THR A 301 -0.08 6.16 -29.25
N GLN A 302 0.92 5.48 -29.81
CA GLN A 302 0.80 4.15 -30.38
C GLN A 302 1.73 3.21 -29.63
N PHE A 303 1.24 2.01 -29.34
CA PHE A 303 1.91 1.07 -28.45
C PHE A 303 1.83 -0.34 -28.98
N THR A 304 2.91 -1.09 -28.82
CA THR A 304 2.85 -2.55 -28.86
C THR A 304 2.54 -3.04 -27.45
N LEU A 305 1.48 -3.83 -27.32
CA LEU A 305 0.99 -4.37 -26.06
C LEU A 305 1.54 -5.78 -25.84
N LYS A 306 2.00 -6.05 -24.63
CA LYS A 306 2.49 -7.35 -24.21
C LYS A 306 1.80 -7.75 -22.92
N SER A 307 1.13 -8.90 -22.94
CA SER A 307 0.56 -9.44 -21.71
C SER A 307 1.65 -9.93 -20.76
N VAL A 308 1.59 -9.45 -19.51
CA VAL A 308 2.41 -9.93 -18.40
C VAL A 308 1.62 -10.94 -17.56
N TYR A 309 0.35 -10.63 -17.29
CA TYR A 309 -0.56 -11.49 -16.57
C TYR A 309 -1.96 -11.45 -17.18
N GLY A 310 -2.60 -12.62 -17.25
CA GLY A 310 -3.87 -12.80 -17.95
C GLY A 310 -3.71 -12.79 -19.47
N ALA A 311 -4.81 -12.99 -20.20
CA ALA A 311 -4.84 -12.87 -21.65
C ALA A 311 -6.26 -12.53 -22.08
N ASN A 312 -6.40 -11.50 -22.92
CA ASN A 312 -7.69 -11.03 -23.38
C ASN A 312 -7.64 -10.71 -24.88
N SER A 313 -8.44 -11.42 -25.67
CA SER A 313 -8.45 -11.32 -27.13
C SER A 313 -9.07 -10.03 -27.68
N SER A 314 -9.68 -9.20 -26.83
CA SER A 314 -10.17 -7.88 -27.22
C SER A 314 -9.08 -6.79 -27.16
N LEU A 315 -7.93 -7.09 -26.56
CA LEU A 315 -6.74 -6.24 -26.63
C LEU A 315 -5.96 -6.55 -27.91
N PRO A 316 -5.63 -5.54 -28.74
CA PRO A 316 -4.79 -5.73 -29.90
C PRO A 316 -3.31 -5.83 -29.49
N ASP A 317 -2.50 -6.53 -30.28
CA ASP A 317 -1.04 -6.51 -30.12
C ASP A 317 -0.47 -5.12 -30.46
N ASP A 318 -0.99 -4.47 -31.51
CA ASP A 318 -0.63 -3.10 -31.89
C ASP A 318 -1.80 -2.14 -31.64
N TYR A 319 -1.65 -1.31 -30.62
CA TYR A 319 -2.61 -0.29 -30.23
C TYR A 319 -2.35 1.02 -30.99
N SER A 320 -3.35 1.49 -31.73
CA SER A 320 -3.29 2.75 -32.49
C SER A 320 -4.49 3.68 -32.28
N LYS A 321 -5.55 3.19 -31.60
CA LYS A 321 -6.78 3.92 -31.34
C LYS A 321 -7.53 3.30 -30.16
N PRO A 322 -8.44 4.05 -29.51
CA PRO A 322 -9.29 3.51 -28.45
C PRO A 322 -10.03 2.22 -28.85
N VAL A 323 -10.09 1.27 -27.92
CA VAL A 323 -10.73 -0.04 -28.09
C VAL A 323 -11.71 -0.32 -26.96
N ILE A 324 -12.66 -1.22 -27.20
CA ILE A 324 -13.50 -1.79 -26.15
C ILE A 324 -12.85 -3.10 -25.72
N VAL A 325 -12.50 -3.19 -24.44
CA VAL A 325 -12.01 -4.40 -23.82
C VAL A 325 -13.18 -5.12 -23.17
N THR A 326 -13.44 -6.36 -23.58
CA THR A 326 -14.47 -7.21 -22.98
C THR A 326 -13.83 -8.05 -21.88
N LEU A 327 -14.04 -7.66 -20.62
CA LEU A 327 -13.47 -8.31 -19.45
C LEU A 327 -14.38 -9.45 -18.97
N LYS A 328 -13.83 -10.65 -18.84
CA LYS A 328 -14.55 -11.80 -18.25
C LYS A 328 -14.89 -11.53 -16.78
N PRO A 329 -15.88 -12.24 -16.20
CA PRO A 329 -16.14 -12.19 -14.77
C PRO A 329 -14.85 -12.36 -13.95
N LEU A 330 -14.62 -11.48 -12.98
CA LEU A 330 -13.47 -11.54 -12.06
C LEU A 330 -12.08 -11.47 -12.72
N GLU A 331 -12.00 -11.06 -13.99
CA GLU A 331 -10.75 -11.05 -14.74
C GLU A 331 -9.78 -9.97 -14.23
N MET A 332 -8.51 -10.35 -14.12
CA MET A 332 -7.39 -9.46 -13.81
C MET A 332 -6.36 -9.55 -14.94
N LEU A 333 -5.93 -8.40 -15.45
CA LEU A 333 -4.95 -8.27 -16.53
C LEU A 333 -3.82 -7.33 -16.09
N VAL A 334 -2.58 -7.65 -16.47
CA VAL A 334 -1.43 -6.74 -16.37
C VAL A 334 -0.72 -6.73 -17.71
N ILE A 335 -0.58 -5.55 -18.31
CA ILE A 335 -0.10 -5.36 -19.67
C ILE A 335 1.04 -4.33 -19.66
N GLU A 336 2.12 -4.65 -20.36
CA GLU A 336 3.16 -3.69 -20.72
C GLU A 336 2.84 -3.07 -22.08
N ALA A 337 3.06 -1.78 -22.22
CA ALA A 337 2.91 -1.03 -23.45
C ALA A 337 4.25 -0.35 -23.77
N THR A 338 4.82 -0.63 -24.94
CA THR A 338 6.05 0.02 -25.40
C THR A 338 5.73 0.87 -26.62
N SER A 339 6.20 2.12 -26.63
CA SER A 339 6.01 3.05 -27.74
C SER A 339 6.42 2.41 -29.06
N SER A 340 5.48 2.27 -29.99
CA SER A 340 5.80 1.77 -31.32
C SER A 340 6.61 2.86 -32.03
N THR A 341 7.88 2.59 -32.33
CA THR A 341 8.68 3.52 -33.12
C THR A 341 8.10 3.51 -34.53
N VAL A 342 7.36 4.55 -34.91
CA VAL A 342 7.10 4.79 -36.32
C VAL A 342 8.44 5.18 -36.93
N VAL A 343 9.12 4.21 -37.54
CA VAL A 343 10.20 4.50 -38.49
C VAL A 343 9.54 5.33 -39.59
N LYS A 344 9.72 6.65 -39.50
CA LYS A 344 9.24 7.59 -40.51
C LYS A 344 10.02 7.44 -41.81
#